data_AF-A0A239D2L4-F1
#
_entry.id   AF-A0A239D2L4-F1
#
_cell.length_a   1.000
_cell.length_b   1.000
_cell.length_c   1.000
_cell.angle_alpha   90.00
_cell.angle_beta   90.00
_cell.angle_gamma   90.00
#
_symmetry.space_group_name_H-M   'P 1'
#
loop_
_entity.id
_entity.type
_entity.pdbx_description
1 polymer ?
#
loop_
_entity_poly.entity_id
_entity_poly.type
_entity_poly.pdbx_seq_one_letter_code
_entity_poly.pdbx_strand_id
1 'polypeptide(L)'
;MWLEVCQTEGREGRDPVSPATYKYYSYIADIMKSYPWKKDIRELRKPDIVGFRSWLIAEHGRYLAAKNLTYFHAVLAEMSTRGLIDSNPVSGISVRKDTRYKEPIVIPTPKEIEALLKAADDLANSKNLQIAKAWERYRPMLYLAVDSGMRPQEYVVIAGRNIQKHGVQVERALDRGGELSVPKTPASRRFIEISPETLKMVTHYRDHKAVSNPYDLVFPTSTGEWQSLDNWRKRGFFAALEKAGLVITKMVDGEEVVTPKYTPYSLRHFFASMLIAEKTDIAKITTLMGHTDISTTYDVYAHLIERSADEKGHPSGMIARMKNKPAKSKRSTR
;
A
#
# COMPACT_ATOMS: atom_id res chain seq x y z
N MET A 1 -31.12 0.20 0.42
CA MET A 1 -30.81 -1.02 -0.34
C MET A 1 -29.31 -1.25 -0.59
N TRP A 2 -28.64 -0.78 -1.65
CA TRP A 2 -27.27 -1.25 -1.95
C TRP A 2 -26.25 -1.03 -0.82
N LEU A 3 -26.29 0.13 -0.15
CA LEU A 3 -25.46 0.41 1.03
C LEU A 3 -25.75 -0.53 2.19
N GLU A 4 -27.02 -0.80 2.45
CA GLU A 4 -27.50 -1.70 3.49
C GLU A 4 -27.03 -3.13 3.23
N VAL A 5 -27.19 -3.63 1.99
CA VAL A 5 -26.63 -4.92 1.56
C VAL A 5 -25.13 -4.98 1.81
N CYS A 6 -24.38 -3.94 1.46
CA CYS A 6 -22.94 -3.91 1.73
C CYS A 6 -22.61 -3.99 3.23
N GLN A 7 -23.46 -3.45 4.09
CA GLN A 7 -23.26 -3.36 5.53
C GLN A 7 -23.71 -4.60 6.31
N THR A 8 -24.78 -5.27 5.87
CA THR A 8 -25.43 -6.33 6.64
C THR A 8 -25.18 -7.72 6.07
N GLU A 9 -25.29 -7.87 4.76
CA GLU A 9 -25.16 -9.16 4.06
C GLU A 9 -23.75 -9.36 3.48
N GLY A 10 -23.15 -8.27 3.00
CA GLY A 10 -22.02 -8.32 2.08
C GLY A 10 -22.46 -8.63 0.64
N ARG A 11 -21.52 -8.59 -0.32
CA ARG A 11 -21.83 -8.76 -1.76
C ARG A 11 -21.16 -10.00 -2.33
N GLU A 12 -21.86 -10.70 -3.23
CA GLU A 12 -21.32 -11.87 -3.94
C GLU A 12 -20.77 -12.96 -2.99
N GLY A 13 -21.43 -13.18 -1.85
CA GLY A 13 -20.97 -14.13 -0.83
C GLY A 13 -19.72 -13.70 -0.04
N ARG A 14 -19.29 -12.44 -0.17
CA ARG A 14 -18.22 -11.86 0.65
C ARG A 14 -18.79 -11.29 1.94
N ASP A 15 -17.94 -11.20 2.96
CA ASP A 15 -18.30 -10.57 4.23
C ASP A 15 -18.78 -9.11 4.05
N PRO A 16 -19.61 -8.63 5.00
CA PRO A 16 -19.95 -7.21 5.10
C PRO A 16 -18.72 -6.29 5.11
N VAL A 17 -18.93 -5.09 4.57
CA VAL A 17 -17.86 -4.10 4.46
C VAL A 17 -17.56 -3.47 5.83
N SER A 18 -16.30 -3.06 6.04
CA SER A 18 -15.93 -2.37 7.28
C SER A 18 -16.66 -1.01 7.41
N PRO A 19 -16.87 -0.47 8.62
CA PRO A 19 -17.52 0.83 8.83
C PRO A 19 -16.93 1.97 8.00
N ALA A 20 -15.61 1.97 7.81
CA ALA A 20 -14.94 2.96 6.98
C ALA A 20 -15.20 2.79 5.48
N THR A 21 -15.27 1.53 5.02
CA THR A 21 -15.66 1.23 3.65
C THR A 21 -17.11 1.65 3.41
N TYR A 22 -17.99 1.41 4.38
CA TYR A 22 -19.37 1.90 4.35
C TYR A 22 -19.43 3.42 4.25
N LYS A 23 -18.69 4.15 5.10
CA LYS A 23 -18.62 5.63 5.04
C LYS A 23 -18.17 6.15 3.67
N TYR A 24 -17.16 5.52 3.07
CA TYR A 24 -16.71 5.87 1.73
C TYR A 24 -17.77 5.55 0.66
N TYR A 25 -18.47 4.43 0.78
CA TYR A 25 -19.55 4.06 -0.13
C TYR A 25 -20.74 5.03 -0.01
N SER A 26 -21.07 5.48 1.20
CA SER A 26 -22.09 6.50 1.43
C SER A 26 -21.71 7.81 0.77
N TYR A 27 -20.47 8.29 0.93
CA TYR A 27 -19.97 9.49 0.23
C TYR A 27 -20.12 9.37 -1.29
N ILE A 28 -19.76 8.22 -1.86
CA ILE A 28 -19.92 7.95 -3.29
C ILE A 28 -21.41 7.93 -3.69
N ALA A 29 -22.27 7.33 -2.87
CA ALA A 29 -23.72 7.28 -3.12
C ALA A 29 -24.37 8.66 -3.03
N ASP A 30 -23.89 9.55 -2.18
CA ASP A 30 -24.40 10.92 -2.08
C ASP A 30 -24.12 11.72 -3.36
N ILE A 31 -22.95 11.53 -3.97
CA ILE A 31 -22.64 12.07 -5.31
C ILE A 31 -23.57 11.48 -6.39
N MET A 32 -23.93 10.20 -6.30
CA MET A 32 -24.87 9.60 -7.26
C MET A 32 -26.27 10.21 -7.14
N LYS A 33 -26.70 10.48 -5.90
CA LYS A 33 -28.01 11.05 -5.59
C LYS A 33 -28.09 12.55 -5.93
N SER A 34 -26.98 13.26 -5.95
CA SER A 34 -26.96 14.68 -6.30
C SER A 34 -27.12 14.93 -7.81
N TYR A 35 -26.96 13.90 -8.65
CA TYR A 35 -27.29 14.02 -10.07
C TYR A 35 -28.82 14.16 -10.24
N PRO A 36 -29.32 15.17 -10.99
CA PRO A 36 -30.75 15.38 -11.19
C PRO A 36 -31.35 14.34 -12.14
N TRP A 37 -31.58 13.14 -11.63
CA TRP A 37 -32.22 12.05 -12.38
C TRP A 37 -33.64 12.44 -12.82
N LYS A 38 -33.90 12.31 -14.12
CA LYS A 38 -35.23 12.59 -14.71
C LYS A 38 -36.16 11.37 -14.74
N LYS A 39 -35.65 10.19 -14.44
CA LYS A 39 -36.33 8.90 -14.53
C LYS A 39 -36.08 8.08 -13.28
N ASP A 40 -37.00 7.16 -12.98
CA ASP A 40 -36.76 6.15 -11.96
C ASP A 40 -35.58 5.25 -12.37
N ILE A 41 -34.86 4.72 -11.38
CA ILE A 41 -33.69 3.86 -11.60
C ILE A 41 -34.01 2.63 -12.46
N ARG A 42 -35.25 2.13 -12.41
CA ARG A 42 -35.73 0.98 -13.22
C ARG A 42 -35.93 1.33 -14.69
N GLU A 43 -36.13 2.61 -15.00
CA GLU A 43 -36.39 3.11 -16.34
C GLU A 43 -35.13 3.63 -17.05
N LEU A 44 -33.98 3.64 -16.35
CA LEU A 44 -32.74 4.13 -16.91
C LEU A 44 -32.31 3.29 -18.11
N ARG A 45 -31.79 3.99 -19.12
CA ARG A 45 -31.20 3.42 -20.34
C ARG A 45 -29.80 3.98 -20.53
N LYS A 46 -29.06 3.39 -21.48
CA LYS A 46 -27.68 3.82 -21.80
C LYS A 46 -27.51 5.34 -21.97
N PRO A 47 -28.40 6.08 -22.66
CA PRO A 47 -28.27 7.54 -22.79
C PRO A 47 -28.31 8.28 -21.45
N ASP A 48 -29.14 7.84 -20.50
CA ASP A 48 -29.24 8.46 -19.17
C ASP A 48 -27.94 8.27 -18.39
N ILE A 49 -27.34 7.08 -18.50
CA ILE A 49 -26.06 6.76 -17.87
C ILE A 49 -24.89 7.52 -18.53
N VAL A 50 -24.93 7.72 -19.84
CA VAL A 50 -23.97 8.57 -20.54
C VAL A 50 -24.08 10.01 -20.06
N GLY A 51 -25.30 10.53 -19.86
CA GLY A 51 -25.55 11.84 -19.25
C GLY A 51 -24.95 11.97 -17.85
N PHE A 52 -25.22 10.98 -16.99
CA PHE A 52 -24.63 10.91 -15.65
C PHE A 52 -23.10 10.87 -15.67
N ARG A 53 -22.50 10.04 -16.54
CA ARG A 53 -21.04 9.99 -16.72
C ARG A 53 -20.46 11.34 -17.14
N SER A 54 -21.09 12.01 -18.11
CA SER A 54 -20.62 13.31 -18.60
C SER A 54 -20.69 14.36 -17.49
N TRP A 55 -21.77 14.37 -16.72
CA TRP A 55 -21.92 15.24 -15.55
C TRP A 55 -20.86 14.96 -14.47
N LEU A 56 -20.62 13.69 -14.13
CA LEU A 56 -19.57 13.30 -13.17
C LEU A 56 -18.19 13.81 -13.59
N ILE A 57 -17.86 13.74 -14.88
CA ILE A 57 -16.57 14.22 -15.40
C ILE A 57 -16.47 15.74 -15.26
N ALA A 58 -17.55 16.47 -15.55
CA ALA A 58 -17.59 17.92 -15.48
C ALA A 58 -17.48 18.44 -14.04
N GLU A 59 -18.25 17.88 -13.11
CA GLU A 59 -18.34 18.40 -11.73
C GLU A 59 -17.26 17.87 -10.79
N HIS A 60 -16.77 16.65 -11.02
CA HIS A 60 -15.91 15.95 -10.06
C HIS A 60 -14.56 15.50 -10.64
N GLY A 61 -14.33 15.77 -11.92
CA GLY A 61 -13.14 15.33 -12.63
C GLY A 61 -13.11 13.82 -12.91
N ARG A 62 -12.20 13.42 -13.79
CA ARG A 62 -12.17 12.05 -14.34
C ARG A 62 -11.91 10.96 -13.31
N TYR A 63 -11.07 11.23 -12.31
CA TYR A 63 -10.73 10.23 -11.29
C TYR A 63 -11.95 9.84 -10.46
N LEU A 64 -12.64 10.83 -9.89
CA LEU A 64 -13.81 10.58 -9.06
C LEU A 64 -14.98 10.10 -9.91
N ALA A 65 -15.14 10.60 -11.15
CA ALA A 65 -16.11 10.09 -12.10
C ALA A 65 -15.94 8.59 -12.39
N ALA A 66 -14.70 8.14 -12.66
CA ALA A 66 -14.42 6.73 -12.91
C ALA A 66 -14.73 5.85 -11.69
N LYS A 67 -14.39 6.33 -10.48
CA LYS A 67 -14.72 5.64 -9.22
C LYS A 67 -16.23 5.57 -9.01
N ASN A 68 -16.92 6.69 -9.12
CA ASN A 68 -18.36 6.77 -8.92
C ASN A 68 -19.11 5.85 -9.89
N LEU A 69 -18.77 5.90 -11.18
CA LEU A 69 -19.36 5.03 -12.19
C LEU A 69 -19.12 3.54 -11.89
N THR A 70 -17.93 3.16 -11.38
CA THR A 70 -17.64 1.77 -10.96
C THR A 70 -18.59 1.30 -9.86
N TYR A 71 -18.88 2.16 -8.88
CA TYR A 71 -19.83 1.80 -7.82
C TYR A 71 -21.28 1.84 -8.32
N PHE A 72 -21.61 2.73 -9.27
CA PHE A 72 -22.93 2.75 -9.90
C PHE A 72 -23.20 1.45 -10.68
N HIS A 73 -22.20 0.93 -11.40
CA HIS A 73 -22.23 -0.42 -11.99
C HIS A 73 -22.56 -1.49 -10.94
N ALA A 74 -21.91 -1.44 -9.77
CA ALA A 74 -22.14 -2.39 -8.70
C ALA A 74 -23.54 -2.29 -8.09
N VAL A 75 -24.11 -1.07 -8.01
CA VAL A 75 -25.50 -0.85 -7.57
C VAL A 75 -26.47 -1.53 -8.54
N LEU A 76 -26.34 -1.28 -9.84
CA LEU A 76 -27.26 -1.85 -10.82
C LEU A 76 -27.07 -3.36 -11.00
N ALA A 77 -25.85 -3.87 -10.87
CA ALA A 77 -25.59 -5.31 -10.88
C ALA A 77 -26.28 -6.02 -9.70
N GLU A 78 -26.22 -5.43 -8.50
CA GLU A 78 -26.93 -5.95 -7.33
C GLU A 78 -28.45 -5.91 -7.53
N MET A 79 -28.98 -4.79 -8.03
CA MET A 79 -30.40 -4.64 -8.33
C MET A 79 -30.88 -5.68 -9.36
N SER A 80 -30.08 -5.94 -10.39
CA SER A 80 -30.40 -6.94 -11.40
C SER A 80 -30.36 -8.36 -10.82
N THR A 81 -29.37 -8.67 -9.98
CA THR A 81 -29.25 -9.97 -9.30
C THR A 81 -30.43 -10.24 -8.37
N ARG A 82 -30.98 -9.21 -7.73
CA ARG A 82 -32.17 -9.30 -6.88
C ARG A 82 -33.50 -9.18 -7.63
N GLY A 83 -33.49 -9.13 -8.96
CA GLY A 83 -34.69 -9.04 -9.79
C GLY A 83 -35.44 -7.70 -9.70
N LEU A 84 -34.77 -6.62 -9.29
CA LEU A 84 -35.37 -5.29 -9.20
C LEU A 84 -35.32 -4.51 -10.52
N ILE A 85 -34.43 -4.91 -11.43
CA ILE A 85 -34.31 -4.40 -12.80
C ILE A 85 -34.03 -5.56 -13.76
N ASP A 86 -34.55 -5.48 -14.98
CA ASP A 86 -34.44 -6.56 -15.98
C ASP A 86 -33.04 -6.70 -16.57
N SER A 87 -32.29 -5.59 -16.64
CA SER A 87 -30.94 -5.58 -17.21
C SER A 87 -30.11 -4.43 -16.65
N ASN A 88 -28.78 -4.56 -16.71
CA ASN A 88 -27.85 -3.51 -16.30
C ASN A 88 -27.57 -2.55 -17.48
N PRO A 89 -28.18 -1.34 -17.53
CA PRO A 89 -28.00 -0.39 -18.63
C PRO A 89 -26.59 0.23 -18.68
N VAL A 90 -25.75 0.03 -17.66
CA VAL A 90 -24.42 0.66 -17.56
C VAL A 90 -23.37 -0.15 -18.34
N SER A 91 -23.69 -1.39 -18.74
CA SER A 91 -22.78 -2.25 -19.50
C SER A 91 -22.25 -1.55 -20.76
N GLY A 92 -20.92 -1.56 -20.93
CA GLY A 92 -20.19 -0.87 -22.01
C GLY A 92 -19.93 0.61 -21.77
N ILE A 93 -20.43 1.21 -20.68
CA ILE A 93 -20.18 2.61 -20.33
C ILE A 93 -19.05 2.68 -19.31
N SER A 94 -17.99 3.39 -19.68
CA SER A 94 -16.82 3.61 -18.84
C SER A 94 -16.37 5.06 -18.96
N VAL A 95 -15.60 5.50 -17.96
CA VAL A 95 -14.76 6.69 -18.08
C VAL A 95 -13.40 6.19 -18.55
N ARG A 96 -12.97 6.61 -19.74
CA ARG A 96 -11.57 6.42 -20.14
C ARG A 96 -10.70 7.13 -19.11
N LYS A 97 -9.95 6.35 -18.36
CA LYS A 97 -8.82 6.84 -17.57
C LYS A 97 -7.76 7.20 -18.60
N ASP A 98 -7.87 8.37 -19.21
CA ASP A 98 -6.84 8.90 -20.08
C ASP A 98 -5.63 9.21 -19.21
N THR A 99 -4.77 8.22 -19.08
CA THR A 99 -3.34 8.41 -18.98
C THR A 99 -2.74 7.36 -19.90
N ARG A 100 -2.33 7.79 -21.11
CA ARG A 100 -1.57 6.94 -22.05
C ARG A 100 -0.28 6.40 -21.39
N TYR A 101 0.11 6.99 -20.26
CA TYR A 101 1.21 6.59 -19.38
C TYR A 101 0.69 6.52 -17.94
N LYS A 102 0.66 5.34 -17.31
CA LYS A 102 0.73 5.31 -15.84
C LYS A 102 2.04 6.02 -15.49
N GLU A 103 2.01 7.11 -14.73
CA GLU A 103 3.26 7.70 -14.23
C GLU A 103 4.05 6.58 -13.53
N PRO A 104 5.29 6.31 -13.96
CA PRO A 104 6.07 5.26 -13.36
C PRO A 104 6.28 5.59 -11.88
N ILE A 105 6.14 4.57 -11.04
CA ILE A 105 6.39 4.72 -9.60
C ILE A 105 7.86 5.12 -9.43
N VAL A 106 8.09 6.31 -8.88
CA VAL A 106 9.45 6.79 -8.60
C VAL A 106 9.96 6.10 -7.34
N ILE A 107 10.98 5.26 -7.52
CA ILE A 107 11.60 4.49 -6.44
C ILE A 107 12.80 5.29 -5.91
N PRO A 108 12.95 5.48 -4.58
CA PRO A 108 14.16 6.05 -3.99
C PRO A 108 15.40 5.25 -4.39
N THR A 109 16.51 5.93 -4.65
CA THR A 109 17.80 5.27 -4.84
C THR A 109 18.42 4.86 -3.50
N PRO A 110 19.38 3.91 -3.46
CA PRO A 110 20.09 3.55 -2.24
C PRO A 110 20.73 4.76 -1.53
N LYS A 111 21.31 5.69 -2.30
CA LYS A 111 21.90 6.93 -1.76
C LYS A 111 20.87 7.85 -1.09
N GLU A 112 19.67 7.95 -1.66
CA GLU A 112 18.59 8.74 -1.07
C GLU A 112 18.04 8.08 0.20
N ILE A 113 17.97 6.74 0.24
CA ILE A 113 17.61 6.01 1.45
C ILE A 113 18.66 6.20 2.54
N GLU A 114 19.95 6.15 2.20
CA GLU A 114 21.04 6.45 3.14
C GLU A 114 20.93 7.88 3.70
N ALA A 115 20.71 8.88 2.83
CA ALA A 115 20.49 10.27 3.25
C ALA A 115 19.26 10.41 4.17
N LEU A 116 18.18 9.69 3.87
CA LEU A 116 16.95 9.66 4.66
C LEU A 116 17.17 9.05 6.05
N LEU A 117 17.90 7.93 6.14
CA LEU A 117 18.24 7.30 7.42
C LEU A 117 19.19 8.16 8.24
N LYS A 118 20.18 8.79 7.60
CA LYS A 118 21.06 9.76 8.25
C LYS A 118 20.27 10.96 8.79
N ALA A 119 19.30 11.48 8.02
CA ALA A 119 18.44 12.56 8.49
C ALA A 119 17.65 12.15 9.75
N ALA A 120 17.19 10.91 9.83
CA ALA A 120 16.53 10.38 11.02
C ALA A 120 17.48 10.28 12.23
N ASP A 121 18.74 9.90 12.01
CA ASP A 121 19.78 9.90 13.04
C ASP A 121 20.07 11.33 13.53
N ASP A 122 20.22 12.29 12.62
CA ASP A 122 20.46 13.69 12.95
C ASP A 122 19.30 14.31 13.74
N LEU A 123 18.05 13.95 13.39
CA LEU A 123 16.86 14.44 14.08
C LEU A 123 16.70 13.82 15.47
N ALA A 124 17.04 12.53 15.64
CA ALA A 124 17.10 11.89 16.96
C ALA A 124 18.17 12.49 17.87
N ASN A 125 19.27 12.98 17.29
CA ASN A 125 20.37 13.65 18.00
C ASN A 125 20.25 15.19 17.99
N SER A 126 19.06 15.72 17.70
CA SER A 126 18.84 17.17 17.62
C SER A 126 19.06 17.86 18.97
N LYS A 127 19.66 19.06 18.94
CA LYS A 127 19.76 19.93 20.14
C LYS A 127 18.39 20.39 20.64
N ASN A 128 17.37 20.39 19.77
CA ASN A 128 16.01 20.68 20.18
C ASN A 128 15.41 19.42 20.84
N LEU A 129 15.19 19.49 22.16
CA LEU A 129 14.70 18.38 22.96
C LEU A 129 13.34 17.84 22.50
N GLN A 130 12.45 18.69 21.96
CA GLN A 130 11.15 18.23 21.46
C GLN A 130 11.30 17.40 20.19
N ILE A 131 12.20 17.81 19.29
CA ILE A 131 12.54 17.04 18.10
C ILE A 131 13.19 15.72 18.51
N ALA A 132 14.25 15.77 19.32
CA ALA A 132 14.95 14.56 19.76
C ALA A 132 14.00 13.55 20.41
N LYS A 133 13.11 14.01 21.31
CA LYS A 133 12.10 13.15 21.97
C LYS A 133 11.10 12.54 21.00
N ALA A 134 10.63 13.27 20.00
CA ALA A 134 9.75 12.70 18.96
C ALA A 134 10.48 11.64 18.13
N TRP A 135 11.75 11.90 17.86
CA TRP A 135 12.60 11.05 17.02
C TRP A 135 13.16 9.81 17.73
N GLU A 136 13.11 9.74 19.07
CA GLU A 136 13.30 8.47 19.79
C GLU A 136 12.35 7.38 19.26
N ARG A 137 11.11 7.74 18.90
CA ARG A 137 10.12 6.83 18.29
C ARG A 137 10.24 6.75 16.77
N TYR A 138 10.33 7.89 16.09
CA TYR A 138 10.26 7.92 14.63
C TYR A 138 11.48 7.32 13.94
N ARG A 139 12.66 7.41 14.55
CA ARG A 139 13.89 6.81 14.01
C ARG A 139 13.78 5.28 13.88
N PRO A 140 13.55 4.48 14.95
CA PRO A 140 13.39 3.03 14.81
C PRO A 140 12.21 2.64 13.91
N MET A 141 11.14 3.43 13.89
CA MET A 141 10.00 3.16 13.01
C MET A 141 10.35 3.36 11.52
N LEU A 142 11.17 4.35 11.19
CA LEU A 142 11.65 4.58 9.82
C LEU A 142 12.60 3.47 9.37
N TYR A 143 13.57 3.09 10.23
CA TYR A 143 14.49 1.99 9.96
C TYR A 143 13.72 0.69 9.70
N LEU A 144 12.74 0.37 10.55
CA LEU A 144 11.87 -0.80 10.34
C LEU A 144 11.13 -0.73 9.00
N ALA A 145 10.58 0.43 8.64
CA ALA A 145 9.84 0.59 7.39
C ALA A 145 10.72 0.38 6.14
N VAL A 146 11.97 0.85 6.17
CA VAL A 146 12.95 0.66 5.08
C VAL A 146 13.36 -0.81 4.98
N ASP A 147 13.74 -1.41 6.10
CA ASP A 147 14.39 -2.73 6.15
C ASP A 147 13.39 -3.89 5.94
N SER A 148 12.11 -3.67 6.23
CA SER A 148 11.07 -4.70 6.08
C SER A 148 10.17 -4.53 4.84
N GLY A 149 10.11 -3.34 4.26
CA GLY A 149 9.14 -3.03 3.19
C GLY A 149 7.66 -3.23 3.60
N MET A 150 7.37 -3.22 4.90
CA MET A 150 6.01 -3.29 5.42
C MET A 150 5.17 -2.11 4.93
N ARG A 151 3.86 -2.33 4.78
CA ARG A 151 2.95 -1.23 4.46
C ARG A 151 2.85 -0.27 5.65
N PRO A 152 2.60 1.03 5.43
CA PRO A 152 2.41 1.99 6.50
C PRO A 152 1.44 1.56 7.59
N GLN A 153 0.28 1.04 7.19
CA GLN A 153 -0.72 0.54 8.13
C GLN A 153 -0.29 -0.71 8.90
N GLU A 154 0.77 -1.41 8.52
CA GLU A 154 1.26 -2.62 9.22
C GLU A 154 2.28 -2.25 10.30
N TYR A 155 3.31 -1.45 9.97
CA TYR A 155 4.39 -1.18 10.92
C TYR A 155 3.99 -0.17 12.01
N VAL A 156 3.02 0.71 11.76
CA VAL A 156 2.50 1.64 12.80
C VAL A 156 1.74 0.92 13.91
N VAL A 157 1.35 -0.33 13.66
CA VAL A 157 0.70 -1.20 14.63
C VAL A 157 1.47 -2.49 14.86
N ILE A 158 2.76 -2.60 14.56
CA ILE A 158 3.48 -3.86 14.84
C ILE A 158 3.45 -4.18 16.34
N ALA A 159 3.25 -5.46 16.70
CA ALA A 159 3.19 -5.86 18.09
C ALA A 159 4.56 -6.22 18.67
N GLY A 160 4.77 -5.96 19.96
CA GLY A 160 5.99 -6.29 20.67
C GLY A 160 6.31 -7.77 20.62
N ARG A 161 5.30 -8.63 20.82
CA ARG A 161 5.43 -10.10 20.68
C ARG A 161 5.75 -10.59 19.27
N ASN A 162 5.50 -9.75 18.26
CA ASN A 162 5.76 -10.06 16.85
C ASN A 162 7.19 -9.69 16.44
N ILE A 163 7.99 -9.08 17.32
CA ILE A 163 9.42 -8.87 17.13
C ILE A 163 10.16 -10.15 17.57
N GLN A 164 10.74 -10.86 16.61
CA GLN A 164 11.45 -12.12 16.85
C GLN A 164 12.96 -11.95 16.68
N LYS A 165 13.72 -13.02 16.94
CA LYS A 165 15.20 -13.02 16.96
C LYS A 165 15.86 -12.51 15.67
N HIS A 166 15.21 -12.71 14.52
CA HIS A 166 15.79 -12.42 13.20
C HIS A 166 14.88 -11.56 12.31
N GLY A 167 13.77 -11.06 12.84
CA GLY A 167 12.73 -10.51 11.98
C GLY A 167 11.46 -10.11 12.69
N VAL A 168 10.48 -9.74 11.88
CA VAL A 168 9.15 -9.33 12.35
C VAL A 168 8.07 -10.19 11.71
N GLN A 169 7.10 -10.56 12.51
CA GLN A 169 5.94 -11.33 12.08
C GLN A 169 4.75 -10.38 11.86
N VAL A 170 4.35 -10.17 10.61
CA VAL A 170 3.26 -9.23 10.26
C VAL A 170 1.92 -9.94 10.40
N GLU A 171 1.07 -9.50 11.33
CA GLU A 171 -0.22 -10.16 11.64
C GLU A 171 -1.40 -9.21 11.84
N ARG A 172 -1.16 -7.89 11.81
CA ARG A 172 -2.17 -6.85 11.99
C ARG A 172 -1.85 -5.63 11.16
N ALA A 173 -2.90 -4.90 10.79
CA ALA A 173 -2.80 -3.66 10.04
C ALA A 173 -3.97 -2.75 10.39
N LEU A 174 -3.81 -1.43 10.21
CA LEU A 174 -4.94 -0.53 10.21
C LEU A 174 -5.81 -0.73 8.96
N ASP A 175 -7.12 -0.74 9.15
CA ASP A 175 -8.07 -0.73 8.05
C ASP A 175 -8.24 0.69 7.46
N ARG A 176 -9.17 0.86 6.50
CA ARG A 176 -9.44 2.18 5.91
C ARG A 176 -10.01 3.21 6.89
N GLY A 177 -10.54 2.76 8.02
CA GLY A 177 -11.07 3.59 9.09
C GLY A 177 -10.01 4.07 10.06
N GLY A 178 -8.80 3.51 9.97
CA GLY A 178 -7.77 3.73 10.97
C GLY A 178 -7.98 2.86 12.22
N GLU A 179 -8.81 1.81 12.13
CA GLU A 179 -9.03 0.85 13.21
C GLU A 179 -8.11 -0.35 13.08
N LEU A 180 -7.71 -0.91 14.21
CA LEU A 180 -6.87 -2.11 14.24
C LEU A 180 -7.63 -3.31 13.66
N SER A 181 -7.07 -3.92 12.62
CA SER A 181 -7.66 -5.06 11.94
C SER A 181 -6.66 -6.20 11.81
N VAL A 182 -7.16 -7.43 11.94
CA VAL A 182 -6.41 -8.63 11.57
C VAL A 182 -6.57 -8.83 10.06
N PRO A 183 -5.50 -9.08 9.29
CA PRO A 183 -5.58 -9.17 7.85
C PRO A 183 -6.53 -10.27 7.43
N LYS A 184 -7.42 -9.92 6.48
CA LYS A 184 -8.48 -10.81 6.00
C LYS A 184 -7.98 -12.06 5.28
N THR A 185 -6.69 -12.14 4.93
CA THR A 185 -6.14 -13.24 4.11
C THR A 185 -4.86 -13.82 4.72
N PRO A 186 -4.65 -15.15 4.62
CA PRO A 186 -3.40 -15.79 5.06
C PRO A 186 -2.15 -15.18 4.41
N ALA A 187 -2.23 -14.77 3.14
CA ALA A 187 -1.13 -14.14 2.39
C ALA A 187 -0.62 -12.82 3.01
N SER A 188 -1.44 -12.18 3.85
CA SER A 188 -1.02 -10.97 4.55
C SER A 188 -0.21 -11.28 5.82
N ARG A 189 -0.27 -12.52 6.33
CA ARG A 189 0.52 -12.99 7.46
C ARG A 189 1.85 -13.52 6.96
N ARG A 190 2.95 -12.90 7.38
CA ARG A 190 4.28 -13.20 6.85
C ARG A 190 5.39 -12.83 7.83
N PHE A 191 6.46 -13.59 7.77
CA PHE A 191 7.70 -13.28 8.45
C PHE A 191 8.63 -12.51 7.51
N ILE A 192 9.23 -11.43 8.00
CA ILE A 192 10.20 -10.63 7.26
C ILE A 192 11.48 -10.55 8.09
N GLU A 193 12.57 -11.05 7.53
CA GLU A 193 13.89 -10.88 8.12
C GLU A 193 14.32 -9.42 8.02
N ILE A 194 14.93 -8.89 9.09
CA ILE A 194 15.47 -7.54 9.14
C ILE A 194 16.89 -7.57 9.69
N SER A 195 17.67 -6.52 9.44
CA SER A 195 19.04 -6.42 9.92
C SER A 195 19.13 -6.44 11.46
N PRO A 196 20.20 -7.01 12.04
CA PRO A 196 20.45 -6.97 13.48
C PRO A 196 20.44 -5.55 14.06
N GLU A 197 20.90 -4.57 13.29
CA GLU A 197 20.95 -3.15 13.66
C GLU A 197 19.55 -2.57 13.82
N THR A 198 18.66 -2.78 12.84
CA THR A 198 17.26 -2.38 12.94
C THR A 198 16.58 -3.09 14.09
N LEU A 199 16.78 -4.40 14.24
CA LEU A 199 16.18 -5.17 15.32
C LEU A 199 16.58 -4.61 16.70
N LYS A 200 17.88 -4.38 16.91
CA LYS A 200 18.42 -3.78 18.15
C LYS A 200 17.81 -2.41 18.42
N MET A 201 17.65 -1.58 17.38
CA MET A 201 17.06 -0.24 17.52
C MET A 201 15.58 -0.31 17.94
N VAL A 202 14.82 -1.20 17.29
CA VAL A 202 13.39 -1.40 17.55
C VAL A 202 13.17 -1.98 18.96
N THR A 203 13.93 -3.00 19.35
CA THR A 203 13.82 -3.60 20.69
C THR A 203 14.28 -2.64 21.78
N HIS A 204 15.37 -1.90 21.56
CA HIS A 204 15.82 -0.89 22.52
C HIS A 204 14.74 0.16 22.78
N TYR A 205 14.10 0.69 21.73
CA TYR A 205 12.98 1.61 21.88
C TYR A 205 11.80 0.98 22.64
N ARG A 206 11.35 -0.21 22.22
CA ARG A 206 10.25 -0.94 22.86
C ARG A 206 10.50 -1.13 24.37
N ASP A 207 11.69 -1.56 24.73
CA ASP A 207 12.00 -2.02 26.09
C ASP A 207 12.34 -0.87 27.06
N HIS A 208 12.82 0.27 26.56
CA HIS A 208 13.34 1.35 27.40
C HIS A 208 12.64 2.71 27.23
N LYS A 209 11.91 2.90 26.13
CA LYS A 209 11.39 4.23 25.73
C LYS A 209 9.90 4.23 25.44
N ALA A 210 9.33 3.12 24.97
CA ALA A 210 7.92 3.02 24.66
C ALA A 210 7.07 3.13 25.94
N VAL A 211 5.94 3.82 25.82
CA VAL A 211 4.94 3.90 26.90
C VAL A 211 4.18 2.56 26.96
N SER A 212 3.90 2.09 28.16
CA SER A 212 3.04 0.91 28.36
C SER A 212 1.69 1.13 27.68
N ASN A 213 1.19 0.11 27.00
CA ASN A 213 -0.05 0.20 26.25
C ASN A 213 -0.78 -1.15 26.21
N PRO A 214 -2.13 -1.14 26.13
CA PRO A 214 -2.93 -2.36 26.22
C PRO A 214 -2.89 -3.21 24.93
N TYR A 215 -2.33 -2.67 23.84
CA TYR A 215 -2.33 -3.28 22.53
C TYR A 215 -1.00 -3.94 22.16
N ASP A 216 -0.02 -4.00 23.08
CA ASP A 216 1.32 -4.51 22.81
C ASP A 216 1.97 -3.82 21.59
N LEU A 217 1.74 -2.52 21.38
CA LEU A 217 2.32 -1.74 20.29
C LEU A 217 3.81 -1.49 20.54
N VAL A 218 4.62 -1.65 19.50
CA VAL A 218 6.03 -1.23 19.53
C VAL A 218 6.16 0.29 19.48
N PHE A 219 5.30 0.99 18.72
CA PHE A 219 5.35 2.45 18.54
C PHE A 219 4.09 3.17 19.02
N PRO A 220 3.76 3.12 20.33
CA PRO A 220 2.57 3.78 20.84
C PRO A 220 2.72 5.32 20.83
N THR A 221 1.60 6.02 20.80
CA THR A 221 1.52 7.45 21.11
C THR A 221 1.78 7.65 22.61
N SER A 222 1.86 8.90 23.06
CA SER A 222 1.96 9.22 24.48
C SER A 222 0.76 8.74 25.30
N THR A 223 -0.39 8.47 24.67
CA THR A 223 -1.59 7.94 25.33
C THR A 223 -1.70 6.42 25.25
N GLY A 224 -0.72 5.73 24.66
CA GLY A 224 -0.75 4.26 24.49
C GLY A 224 -1.52 3.79 23.25
N GLU A 225 -1.97 4.68 22.37
CA GLU A 225 -2.70 4.33 21.15
C GLU A 225 -1.75 4.15 19.95
N TRP A 226 -2.24 3.64 18.82
CA TRP A 226 -1.42 3.55 17.60
C TRP A 226 -1.19 4.91 16.92
N GLN A 227 -0.15 5.00 16.09
CA GLN A 227 0.14 6.23 15.36
C GLN A 227 -0.93 6.51 14.30
N SER A 228 -1.35 7.77 14.20
CA SER A 228 -2.07 8.24 13.00
C SER A 228 -1.14 8.22 11.79
N LEU A 229 -1.57 7.56 10.71
CA LEU A 229 -0.83 7.52 9.44
C LEU A 229 -0.59 8.91 8.85
N ASP A 230 -1.54 9.83 9.03
CA ASP A 230 -1.41 11.20 8.55
C ASP A 230 -0.36 11.98 9.35
N ASN A 231 -0.38 11.84 10.69
CA ASN A 231 0.63 12.44 11.55
C ASN A 231 2.02 11.85 11.30
N TRP A 232 2.11 10.52 11.12
CA TRP A 232 3.36 9.88 10.73
C TRP A 232 3.88 10.45 9.41
N ARG A 233 3.03 10.50 8.37
CA ARG A 233 3.41 11.01 7.04
C ARG A 233 3.87 12.46 7.10
N LYS A 234 3.14 13.33 7.80
CA LYS A 234 3.41 14.78 7.84
C LYS A 234 4.53 15.16 8.82
N ARG A 235 4.57 14.56 10.00
CA ARG A 235 5.45 15.01 11.11
C ARG A 235 6.71 14.16 11.29
N GLY A 236 6.67 12.90 10.86
CA GLY A 236 7.83 12.01 10.91
C GLY A 236 8.49 11.90 9.55
N PHE A 237 7.79 11.30 8.59
CA PHE A 237 8.35 10.98 7.28
C PHE A 237 8.71 12.22 6.46
N PHE A 238 7.81 13.20 6.35
CA PHE A 238 8.10 14.42 5.60
C PHE A 238 9.23 15.24 6.26
N ALA A 239 9.23 15.37 7.59
CA ALA A 239 10.33 16.03 8.30
C ALA A 239 11.71 15.36 8.04
N ALA A 240 11.73 14.03 7.91
CA ALA A 240 12.91 13.27 7.51
C ALA A 240 13.37 13.65 6.09
N LEU A 241 12.43 13.70 5.15
CA LEU A 241 12.69 14.04 3.75
C LEU A 241 13.18 15.49 3.61
N GLU A 242 12.57 16.44 4.32
CA GLU A 242 13.00 17.85 4.37
C GLU A 242 14.44 17.94 4.86
N LYS A 243 14.76 17.27 5.98
CA LYS A 243 16.11 17.22 6.54
C LYS A 243 17.12 16.56 5.58
N ALA A 244 16.69 15.58 4.80
CA ALA A 244 17.50 14.91 3.79
C ALA A 244 17.61 15.68 2.45
N GLY A 245 16.89 16.79 2.29
CA GLY A 245 16.81 17.52 1.00
C GLY A 245 16.01 16.80 -0.08
N LEU A 246 15.16 15.83 0.29
CA LEU A 246 14.36 14.99 -0.61
C LEU A 246 12.94 15.54 -0.80
N VAL A 247 12.88 16.78 -1.24
CA VAL A 247 11.63 17.52 -1.51
C VAL A 247 11.60 18.02 -2.95
N ILE A 248 10.40 18.31 -3.44
CA ILE A 248 10.17 18.87 -4.77
C ILE A 248 9.22 20.07 -4.65
N THR A 249 9.50 21.11 -5.41
CA THR A 249 8.61 22.27 -5.53
C THR A 249 7.56 22.00 -6.60
N LYS A 250 6.30 22.25 -6.27
CA LYS A 250 5.18 22.15 -7.20
C LYS A 250 4.37 23.44 -7.18
N MET A 251 3.89 23.85 -8.35
CA MET A 251 2.91 24.94 -8.44
C MET A 251 1.53 24.41 -8.09
N VAL A 252 0.91 24.96 -7.05
CA VAL A 252 -0.48 24.67 -6.66
C VAL A 252 -1.20 26.01 -6.58
N ASP A 253 -2.26 26.18 -7.37
CA ASP A 253 -3.06 27.41 -7.44
C ASP A 253 -2.25 28.70 -7.67
N GLY A 254 -1.14 28.58 -8.42
CA GLY A 254 -0.26 29.72 -8.73
C GLY A 254 0.82 29.98 -7.67
N GLU A 255 0.89 29.19 -6.60
CA GLU A 255 1.88 29.30 -5.54
C GLU A 255 2.90 28.15 -5.56
N GLU A 256 4.16 28.45 -5.26
CA GLU A 256 5.20 27.44 -5.08
C GLU A 256 5.04 26.74 -3.72
N VAL A 257 4.74 25.44 -3.76
CA VAL A 257 4.58 24.60 -2.58
C VAL A 257 5.66 23.53 -2.55
N VAL A 258 6.41 23.48 -1.44
CA VAL A 258 7.37 22.41 -1.16
C VAL A 258 6.59 21.15 -0.75
N THR A 259 6.83 20.06 -1.47
CA THR A 259 6.16 18.77 -1.25
C THR A 259 7.18 17.65 -1.10
N PRO A 260 6.86 16.57 -0.36
CA PRO A 260 7.76 15.44 -0.24
C PRO A 260 7.96 14.76 -1.60
N LYS A 261 9.22 14.44 -1.94
CA LYS A 261 9.54 13.69 -3.17
C LYS A 261 8.98 12.26 -3.15
N TYR A 262 8.89 11.67 -1.96
CA TYR A 262 8.48 10.30 -1.74
C TYR A 262 7.33 10.19 -0.75
N THR A 263 6.65 9.04 -0.76
CA THR A 263 5.65 8.70 0.25
C THR A 263 6.15 7.53 1.11
N PRO A 264 5.55 7.23 2.27
CA PRO A 264 5.93 6.04 3.03
C PRO A 264 5.84 4.74 2.22
N TYR A 265 4.92 4.65 1.25
CA TYR A 265 4.83 3.51 0.34
C TYR A 265 6.03 3.40 -0.61
N SER A 266 6.76 4.48 -0.89
CA SER A 266 7.98 4.46 -1.69
C SER A 266 9.08 3.60 -1.06
N LEU A 267 9.13 3.50 0.28
CA LEU A 267 10.09 2.62 0.98
C LEU A 267 9.87 1.14 0.68
N ARG A 268 8.60 0.76 0.59
CA ARG A 268 8.22 -0.59 0.17
C ARG A 268 8.59 -0.86 -1.28
N HIS A 269 8.44 0.14 -2.16
CA HIS A 269 8.90 0.00 -3.53
C HIS A 269 10.42 -0.14 -3.62
N PHE A 270 11.16 0.60 -2.79
CA PHE A 270 12.60 0.45 -2.64
C PHE A 270 12.98 -0.97 -2.18
N PHE A 271 12.36 -1.48 -1.11
CA PHE A 271 12.62 -2.84 -0.62
C PHE A 271 12.40 -3.90 -1.70
N ALA A 272 11.27 -3.84 -2.42
CA ALA A 272 11.01 -4.77 -3.52
C ALA A 272 12.06 -4.64 -4.65
N SER A 273 12.47 -3.42 -4.99
CA SER A 273 13.50 -3.20 -6.02
C SER A 273 14.85 -3.81 -5.62
N MET A 274 15.21 -3.74 -4.33
CA MET A 274 16.43 -4.36 -3.80
C MET A 274 16.36 -5.88 -3.88
N LEU A 275 15.24 -6.50 -3.49
CA LEU A 275 15.05 -7.95 -3.61
C LEU A 275 15.14 -8.44 -5.07
N ILE A 276 14.63 -7.65 -6.03
CA ILE A 276 14.73 -7.96 -7.46
C ILE A 276 16.18 -7.85 -7.95
N ALA A 277 16.91 -6.83 -7.51
CA ALA A 277 18.32 -6.66 -7.81
C ALA A 277 19.16 -7.82 -7.24
N GLU A 278 18.80 -8.32 -6.06
CA GLU A 278 19.37 -9.51 -5.43
C GLU A 278 18.94 -10.83 -6.07
N LYS A 279 18.13 -10.79 -7.14
CA LYS A 279 17.65 -11.96 -7.86
C LYS A 279 16.81 -12.91 -6.99
N THR A 280 16.12 -12.35 -6.00
CA THR A 280 15.14 -13.09 -5.19
C THR A 280 13.99 -13.59 -6.07
N ASP A 281 13.53 -14.82 -5.79
CA ASP A 281 12.40 -15.41 -6.49
C ASP A 281 11.13 -14.55 -6.40
N ILE A 282 10.41 -14.38 -7.52
CA ILE A 282 9.24 -13.50 -7.62
C ILE A 282 8.10 -13.96 -6.68
N ALA A 283 7.93 -15.26 -6.46
CA ALA A 283 6.93 -15.77 -5.52
C ALA A 283 7.32 -15.42 -4.08
N LYS A 284 8.62 -15.49 -3.74
CA LYS A 284 9.13 -15.01 -2.45
C LYS A 284 8.93 -13.50 -2.28
N ILE A 285 9.23 -12.69 -3.30
CA ILE A 285 8.99 -11.23 -3.28
C ILE A 285 7.50 -10.94 -3.07
N THR A 286 6.62 -11.63 -3.80
CA THR A 286 5.16 -11.46 -3.70
C THR A 286 4.67 -11.80 -2.29
N THR A 287 5.22 -12.85 -1.68
CA THR A 287 4.95 -13.25 -0.29
C THR A 287 5.44 -12.20 0.70
N LEU A 288 6.70 -11.74 0.59
CA LEU A 288 7.28 -10.69 1.46
C LEU A 288 6.56 -9.34 1.32
N MET A 289 6.01 -9.08 0.14
CA MET A 289 5.12 -7.95 -0.08
C MET A 289 3.73 -8.22 0.53
N GLY A 290 3.22 -9.45 0.53
CA GLY A 290 1.83 -9.69 0.91
C GLY A 290 0.86 -9.17 -0.15
N HIS A 291 1.26 -9.28 -1.42
CA HIS A 291 0.35 -9.11 -2.55
C HIS A 291 -0.45 -10.41 -2.72
N THR A 292 -1.77 -10.29 -2.82
CA THR A 292 -2.66 -11.43 -3.11
C THR A 292 -2.56 -11.89 -4.56
N ASP A 293 -2.10 -11.01 -5.45
CA ASP A 293 -1.91 -11.30 -6.87
C ASP A 293 -0.48 -10.95 -7.29
N ILE A 294 0.18 -11.91 -7.94
CA ILE A 294 1.52 -11.80 -8.49
C ILE A 294 1.59 -10.75 -9.62
N SER A 295 0.49 -10.54 -10.35
CA SER A 295 0.38 -9.55 -11.42
C SER A 295 0.70 -8.14 -10.91
N THR A 296 0.35 -7.83 -9.65
CA THR A 296 0.63 -6.54 -9.03
C THR A 296 2.13 -6.29 -8.89
N THR A 297 2.91 -7.33 -8.60
CA THR A 297 4.37 -7.25 -8.53
C THR A 297 4.95 -7.07 -9.93
N TYR A 298 4.47 -7.85 -10.91
CA TYR A 298 4.97 -7.79 -12.29
C TYR A 298 4.66 -6.43 -12.95
N ASP A 299 3.41 -5.95 -12.85
CA ASP A 299 2.98 -4.68 -13.43
C ASP A 299 3.79 -3.47 -12.94
N VAL A 300 4.27 -3.54 -11.69
CA VAL A 300 5.03 -2.45 -11.07
C VAL A 300 6.52 -2.56 -11.37
N TYR A 301 7.08 -3.77 -11.44
CA TYR A 301 8.52 -3.99 -11.52
C TYR A 301 9.01 -4.71 -12.78
N ALA A 302 8.17 -4.93 -13.80
CA ALA A 302 8.53 -5.63 -15.03
C ALA A 302 9.86 -5.13 -15.62
N HIS A 303 10.03 -3.81 -15.73
CA HIS A 303 11.26 -3.19 -16.24
C HIS A 303 12.53 -3.52 -15.41
N LEU A 304 12.41 -3.69 -14.09
CA LEU A 304 13.53 -4.10 -13.23
C LEU A 304 13.83 -5.60 -13.39
N ILE A 305 12.78 -6.41 -13.54
CA ILE A 305 12.88 -7.85 -13.74
C ILE A 305 13.54 -8.17 -15.09
N GLU A 306 13.11 -7.50 -16.16
CA GLU A 306 13.69 -7.61 -17.51
C GLU A 306 15.17 -7.26 -17.49
N ARG A 307 15.54 -6.11 -16.89
CA ARG A 307 16.94 -5.70 -16.74
C ARG A 307 17.79 -6.72 -15.97
N SER A 308 17.25 -7.29 -14.89
CA SER A 308 17.92 -8.32 -14.09
C SER A 308 18.08 -9.65 -14.85
N ALA A 309 17.15 -9.95 -15.77
CA ALA A 309 17.17 -11.15 -16.59
C ALA A 309 18.19 -11.06 -17.74
N ASP A 310 18.32 -9.90 -18.39
CA ASP A 310 19.27 -9.69 -19.51
C ASP A 310 20.74 -9.85 -19.09
N GLU A 311 21.06 -9.58 -17.83
CA GLU A 311 22.40 -9.84 -17.25
C GLU A 311 22.74 -11.35 -17.17
N LYS A 312 21.80 -12.27 -17.41
CA LYS A 312 22.06 -13.73 -17.36
C LYS A 312 22.77 -14.29 -18.59
N GLY A 313 23.15 -13.45 -19.56
CA GLY A 313 23.82 -13.88 -20.78
C GLY A 313 22.89 -14.66 -21.73
N HIS A 314 23.33 -14.80 -22.98
CA HIS A 314 22.51 -15.38 -24.05
C HIS A 314 22.02 -16.80 -23.70
N PRO A 315 20.73 -17.11 -23.90
CA PRO A 315 20.21 -18.44 -23.63
C PRO A 315 20.83 -19.45 -24.60
N SER A 316 21.75 -20.27 -24.10
CA SER A 316 22.11 -21.53 -24.75
C SER A 316 20.86 -22.42 -24.79
N GLY A 317 20.52 -22.92 -25.99
CA GLY A 317 19.30 -23.69 -26.23
C GLY A 317 19.09 -24.80 -25.20
N MET A 318 17.83 -25.08 -24.84
CA MET A 318 17.47 -25.99 -23.74
C MET A 318 18.12 -27.38 -23.84
N ILE A 319 18.33 -27.87 -25.08
CA ILE A 319 19.01 -29.14 -25.35
C ILE A 319 20.49 -29.11 -24.92
N ALA A 320 21.20 -27.99 -25.14
CA ALA A 320 22.60 -27.85 -24.71
C ALA A 320 22.72 -27.81 -23.18
N ARG A 321 21.76 -27.19 -22.49
CA ARG A 321 21.72 -27.14 -21.02
C ARG A 321 21.38 -28.50 -20.39
N MET A 322 20.55 -29.32 -21.02
CA MET A 322 20.28 -30.68 -20.53
C MET A 322 21.49 -31.61 -20.69
N LYS A 323 22.28 -31.45 -21.75
CA LYS A 323 23.45 -32.28 -22.02
C LYS A 323 24.66 -31.99 -21.11
N ASN A 324 24.76 -30.78 -20.54
CA ASN A 324 25.89 -30.34 -19.71
C ASN A 324 25.70 -30.47 -18.19
N LYS A 325 24.75 -31.27 -17.69
CA LYS A 325 24.72 -31.58 -16.24
C LYS A 325 25.87 -32.55 -15.90
N PRO A 326 26.78 -32.22 -14.95
CA PRO A 326 27.76 -33.20 -14.49
C PRO A 326 27.02 -34.33 -13.75
N ALA A 327 27.36 -35.57 -14.07
CA ALA A 327 26.84 -36.75 -13.40
C ALA A 327 27.16 -36.68 -11.90
N LYS A 328 26.14 -36.89 -11.06
CA LYS A 328 26.28 -36.95 -9.60
C LYS A 328 27.36 -37.95 -9.22
N SER A 329 28.39 -37.48 -8.50
CA SER A 329 29.41 -38.28 -7.85
C SER A 329 28.76 -39.39 -7.00
N LYS A 330 29.11 -40.64 -7.31
CA LYS A 330 28.80 -41.81 -6.48
C LYS A 330 29.53 -41.66 -5.16
N ARG A 331 28.78 -41.65 -4.05
CA ARG A 331 29.32 -41.93 -2.70
C ARG A 331 30.05 -43.27 -2.75
N SER A 332 31.37 -43.24 -2.57
CA SER A 332 32.16 -44.41 -2.22
C SER A 332 32.11 -44.57 -0.71
N THR A 333 31.37 -45.57 -0.25
CA THR A 333 31.54 -46.21 1.05
C THR A 333 32.93 -46.83 1.13
N ARG A 334 33.71 -46.45 2.14
CA ARG A 334 34.57 -47.37 2.90
C ARG A 334 34.76 -46.81 4.30
#